data_AF-A0A1E5SSX3-F1
#
_entry.id   AF-A0A1E5SSX3-F1
#
_cell.length_a   1.000
_cell.length_b   1.000
_cell.length_c   1.000
_cell.angle_alpha   90.00
_cell.angle_beta   90.00
_cell.angle_gamma   90.00
#
_symmetry.space_group_name_H-M   'P 1'
#
loop_
_entity.id
_entity.type
_entity.pdbx_description
1 polymer ?
#
loop_
_entity_poly.entity_id
_entity_poly.type
_entity_poly.pdbx_seq_one_letter_code
_entity_poly.pdbx_strand_id
1 'polypeptide(L)'
;MVIYGWNTKVLKDAPFAGHQCTNCGHESAHIIVSASYAHIFWIPVFPYKKVLHLVCDNCQHANKPKEVSPEVRALAKGLKSSVRFPFYMFSGVAIIMALVAYFAVETYMDEQRFEKYLTEPEVNDIYYLYDKDEPTEYKYSLLKVIDIREDSIDVSPNSFGYNYEPAVLMEDDGFYDVYFTYHIDQLREMHKTDELKSVVRLGSETMGMDRVITYNPEDFENK
;
A
#
# COMPACT_ATOMS: atom_id res chain seq x y z
N MET A 1 -15.12 -9.58 15.28
CA MET A 1 -14.73 -8.21 15.66
C MET A 1 -14.97 -7.33 14.45
N VAL A 2 -15.78 -6.27 14.56
CA VAL A 2 -16.08 -5.40 13.40
C VAL A 2 -14.97 -4.38 13.25
N ILE A 3 -14.22 -4.50 12.15
CA ILE A 3 -12.99 -3.73 11.90
C ILE A 3 -13.31 -2.35 11.32
N TYR A 4 -14.40 -2.21 10.58
CA TYR A 4 -14.80 -0.95 9.93
C TYR A 4 -16.22 -0.54 10.33
N GLY A 5 -16.51 0.75 10.33
CA GLY A 5 -17.85 1.20 10.70
C GLY A 5 -18.03 2.70 10.73
N TRP A 6 -19.19 3.09 11.23
CA TRP A 6 -19.62 4.46 11.40
C TRP A 6 -19.66 4.77 12.89
N ASN A 7 -19.00 5.86 13.30
CA ASN A 7 -19.04 6.30 14.68
C ASN A 7 -19.32 7.80 14.74
N THR A 8 -19.77 8.28 15.90
CA THR A 8 -20.06 9.70 16.15
C THR A 8 -19.33 10.15 17.39
N LYS A 9 -18.67 11.31 17.31
CA LYS A 9 -17.96 11.92 18.43
C LYS A 9 -18.46 13.33 18.68
N VAL A 10 -18.65 13.68 19.95
CA VAL A 10 -18.98 15.04 20.37
C VAL A 10 -17.76 15.93 20.13
N LEU A 11 -17.94 17.00 19.35
CA LEU A 11 -16.92 18.00 19.06
C LEU A 11 -16.97 19.18 20.02
N LYS A 12 -18.18 19.61 20.38
CA LYS A 12 -18.41 20.73 21.29
C LYS A 12 -19.68 20.47 22.07
N ASP A 13 -19.60 20.77 23.36
CA ASP A 13 -20.73 20.87 24.27
C ASP A 13 -20.63 22.23 24.96
N ALA A 14 -21.73 22.99 24.96
CA ALA A 14 -21.77 24.33 25.53
C ALA A 14 -23.18 24.69 25.98
N PRO A 15 -23.32 25.41 27.11
CA PRO A 15 -24.61 25.93 27.54
C PRO A 15 -25.14 26.96 26.55
N PHE A 16 -26.47 27.01 26.41
CA PHE A 16 -27.19 27.89 25.52
C PHE A 16 -28.43 28.46 26.22
N ALA A 17 -28.45 29.78 26.35
CA ALA A 17 -29.57 30.52 26.94
C ALA A 17 -30.43 31.16 25.83
N GLY A 18 -31.71 31.38 26.13
CA GLY A 18 -32.64 32.04 25.21
C GLY A 18 -33.46 31.10 24.33
N HIS A 19 -33.58 29.82 24.69
CA HIS A 19 -34.54 28.89 24.08
C HIS A 19 -35.46 28.31 25.15
N GLN A 20 -36.76 28.47 24.97
CA GLN A 20 -37.76 27.84 25.82
C GLN A 20 -38.05 26.42 25.31
N CYS A 21 -37.83 25.42 26.15
CA CYS A 21 -38.09 24.02 25.79
C CYS A 21 -39.59 23.79 25.48
N THR A 22 -39.90 23.20 24.33
CA THR A 22 -41.28 22.89 23.91
C THR A 22 -41.96 21.83 24.76
N ASN A 23 -41.19 21.03 25.50
CA ASN A 23 -41.71 19.94 26.33
C ASN A 23 -41.97 20.35 27.79
N CYS A 24 -41.08 21.17 28.38
CA CYS A 24 -41.16 21.51 29.81
C CYS A 24 -41.20 23.02 30.13
N GLY A 25 -41.07 23.88 29.12
CA GLY A 25 -41.14 25.34 29.28
C GLY A 25 -39.92 26.01 29.93
N HIS A 26 -38.86 25.24 30.26
CA HIS A 26 -37.64 25.77 30.87
C HIS A 26 -36.71 26.45 29.85
N GLU A 27 -35.99 27.50 30.25
CA GLU A 27 -35.17 28.36 29.35
C GLU A 27 -33.68 28.00 29.29
N SER A 28 -33.30 26.85 29.86
CA SER A 28 -31.92 26.35 29.85
C SER A 28 -31.77 25.14 28.94
N ALA A 29 -30.75 25.18 28.08
CA ALA A 29 -30.40 24.12 27.16
C ALA A 29 -28.89 24.06 26.92
N HIS A 30 -28.42 22.95 26.37
CA HIS A 30 -27.07 22.79 25.87
C HIS A 30 -27.08 22.51 24.37
N ILE A 31 -26.07 23.03 23.68
CA ILE A 31 -25.81 22.77 22.26
C ILE A 31 -24.69 21.74 22.17
N ILE A 32 -25.04 20.56 21.67
CA ILE A 32 -24.09 19.49 21.37
C ILE A 32 -23.85 19.48 19.87
N VAL A 33 -22.62 19.75 19.45
CA VAL A 33 -22.17 19.54 18.08
C VAL A 33 -21.42 18.23 18.01
N SER A 34 -21.95 17.29 17.22
CA SER A 34 -21.35 15.97 17.00
C SER A 34 -20.93 15.80 15.54
N ALA A 35 -19.91 14.98 15.34
CA ALA A 35 -19.41 14.61 14.02
C ALA A 35 -19.45 13.10 13.84
N SER A 36 -20.08 12.67 12.76
CA SER A 36 -20.03 11.28 12.32
C SER A 36 -18.88 11.09 11.34
N TYR A 37 -18.13 10.01 11.52
CA TYR A 37 -16.95 9.67 10.73
C TYR A 37 -16.89 8.17 10.43
N ALA A 38 -16.30 7.84 9.29
CA ALA A 38 -15.95 6.48 8.94
C ALA A 38 -14.67 6.09 9.69
N HIS A 39 -14.58 4.87 10.18
CA HIS A 39 -13.35 4.33 10.73
C HIS A 39 -13.04 2.95 10.18
N ILE A 40 -11.76 2.62 10.14
CA ILE A 40 -11.23 1.28 9.85
C ILE A 40 -10.16 1.00 10.91
N PHE A 41 -10.19 -0.18 11.53
CA PHE A 41 -9.35 -0.54 12.69
C PHE A 41 -9.36 0.54 13.79
N TRP A 42 -10.54 1.09 14.13
CA TRP A 42 -10.71 2.20 15.07
C TRP A 42 -10.01 3.53 14.69
N ILE A 43 -9.35 3.59 13.54
CA ILE A 43 -8.72 4.81 13.00
C ILE A 43 -9.76 5.59 12.21
N PRO A 44 -10.06 6.85 12.58
CA PRO A 44 -10.91 7.72 11.79
C PRO A 44 -10.32 7.97 10.40
N VAL A 45 -11.07 7.65 9.35
CA VAL A 45 -10.66 7.85 7.96
C VAL A 45 -11.06 9.24 7.49
N PHE A 46 -12.35 9.55 7.53
CA PHE A 46 -12.85 10.89 7.21
C PHE A 46 -14.19 11.18 7.92
N PRO A 47 -14.43 12.43 8.35
CA PRO A 47 -15.74 12.87 8.79
C PRO A 47 -16.64 13.13 7.58
N TYR A 48 -17.89 12.69 7.65
CA TYR A 48 -18.86 12.86 6.54
C TYR A 48 -20.13 13.61 6.96
N LYS A 49 -20.40 13.73 8.26
CA LYS A 49 -21.59 14.42 8.76
C LYS A 49 -21.27 15.21 10.03
N LYS A 50 -21.82 16.41 10.11
CA LYS A 50 -21.88 17.21 11.35
C LYS A 50 -23.32 17.41 11.73
N VAL A 51 -23.67 17.14 12.98
CA VAL A 51 -25.02 17.29 13.53
C VAL A 51 -24.95 18.24 14.72
N LEU A 52 -26.01 19.02 14.91
CA LEU A 52 -26.19 19.88 16.07
C LEU A 52 -27.47 19.42 16.77
N HIS A 53 -27.38 19.21 18.06
CA HIS A 53 -28.50 18.87 18.94
C HIS A 53 -28.68 19.99 19.95
N LEU A 54 -29.92 20.43 20.15
CA LEU A 54 -30.29 21.39 21.18
C LEU A 54 -31.08 20.64 22.24
N VAL A 55 -30.46 20.36 23.38
CA VAL A 55 -31.01 19.47 24.41
C VAL A 55 -31.32 20.30 25.65
N CYS A 56 -32.52 20.15 26.21
CA CYS A 56 -32.91 20.86 27.44
C CYS A 56 -32.17 20.28 28.65
N ASP A 57 -31.67 21.13 29.55
CA ASP A 57 -30.96 20.64 30.74
C ASP A 57 -31.91 19.94 31.74
N ASN A 58 -33.16 20.42 31.82
CA ASN A 58 -34.13 19.94 32.79
C ASN A 58 -34.75 18.59 32.39
N CYS A 59 -35.29 18.48 31.17
CA CYS A 59 -36.00 17.28 30.71
C CYS A 59 -35.25 16.44 29.68
N GLN A 60 -34.03 16.83 29.29
CA GLN A 60 -33.17 16.14 28.32
C GLN A 60 -33.82 15.94 26.94
N HIS A 61 -34.87 16.71 26.63
CA HIS A 61 -35.54 16.66 25.34
C HIS A 61 -34.68 17.33 24.26
N ALA A 62 -34.40 16.60 23.18
CA ALA A 62 -33.70 17.12 22.01
C ALA A 62 -34.68 17.82 21.06
N ASN A 63 -34.68 19.14 21.07
CA ASN A 63 -35.56 19.97 20.26
C ASN A 63 -35.20 19.85 18.77
N LYS A 64 -36.18 19.63 17.90
CA LYS A 64 -35.96 19.58 16.45
C LYS A 64 -35.73 20.98 15.90
N PRO A 65 -35.00 21.14 14.78
CA PRO A 65 -34.78 22.46 14.17
C PRO A 65 -36.04 23.23 13.76
N LYS A 66 -37.20 22.56 13.65
CA LYS A 66 -38.50 23.18 13.34
C LYS A 66 -39.25 23.66 14.59
N GLU A 67 -38.87 23.19 15.77
CA GLU A 67 -39.50 23.47 17.07
C GLU A 67 -38.85 24.67 17.76
N VAL A 68 -37.89 25.31 17.09
CA VAL A 68 -37.02 26.36 17.61
C VAL A 68 -37.27 27.64 16.81
N SER A 69 -37.20 28.80 17.46
CA SER A 69 -37.42 30.10 16.81
C SER A 69 -36.43 30.35 15.65
N PRO A 70 -36.79 31.14 14.63
CA PRO A 70 -35.90 31.44 13.51
C PRO A 70 -34.55 32.05 13.93
N GLU A 71 -34.54 32.89 14.97
CA GLU A 71 -33.35 33.52 15.51
C GLU A 71 -32.39 32.51 16.14
N VAL A 72 -32.91 31.65 17.03
CA VAL A 72 -32.12 30.59 17.66
C VAL A 72 -31.61 29.60 16.61
N ARG A 73 -32.40 29.30 15.58
CA ARG A 73 -31.97 28.44 14.46
C ARG A 73 -30.81 29.05 13.67
N ALA A 74 -30.84 30.35 13.42
CA ALA A 74 -29.76 31.06 12.72
C ALA A 74 -28.46 31.03 13.55
N LEU A 75 -28.57 31.30 14.85
CA LEU A 75 -27.44 31.30 15.77
C LEU A 75 -26.85 29.89 15.95
N ALA A 76 -27.69 28.86 16.09
CA ALA A 76 -27.28 27.46 16.10
C ALA A 76 -26.55 27.06 14.80
N LYS A 77 -27.01 27.53 13.63
CA LYS A 77 -26.33 27.29 12.36
C LYS A 77 -24.94 27.93 12.33
N GLY A 78 -24.80 29.16 12.84
CA GLY A 78 -23.52 29.86 12.99
C GLY A 78 -22.54 29.13 13.91
N LEU A 79 -23.03 28.66 15.07
CA LEU A 79 -22.24 27.84 15.99
C LEU A 79 -21.78 26.53 15.34
N LYS A 80 -22.68 25.81 14.65
CA LYS A 80 -22.33 24.58 13.93
C LYS A 80 -21.24 24.79 12.89
N SER A 81 -21.27 25.91 12.16
CA SER A 81 -20.23 26.24 11.17
C SER A 81 -18.91 26.65 11.81
N SER A 82 -18.94 27.26 13.00
CA SER A 82 -17.74 27.67 13.74
C SER A 82 -16.93 26.48 14.27
N VAL A 83 -17.60 25.38 14.62
CA VAL A 83 -16.94 24.16 15.12
C VAL A 83 -16.29 23.43 13.95
N ARG A 84 -14.96 23.37 13.89
CA ARG A 84 -14.23 22.62 12.85
C ARG A 84 -14.14 21.13 13.17
N PHE A 85 -13.94 20.31 12.15
CA PHE A 85 -13.57 18.91 12.37
C PHE A 85 -12.13 18.85 12.91
N PRO A 86 -11.86 18.07 13.97
CA PRO A 86 -10.49 17.85 14.44
C PRO A 86 -9.64 17.18 13.36
N PHE A 87 -8.36 17.57 13.25
CA PHE A 87 -7.44 17.05 12.22
C PHE A 87 -7.26 15.53 12.28
N TYR A 88 -7.26 14.93 13.48
CA TYR A 88 -7.15 13.48 13.64
C TYR A 88 -8.32 12.70 12.99
N MET A 89 -9.46 13.35 12.69
CA MET A 89 -10.56 12.67 11.98
C MET A 89 -10.22 12.33 10.52
N PHE A 90 -9.12 12.87 9.99
CA PHE A 90 -8.58 12.62 8.66
C PHE A 90 -7.34 11.71 8.68
N SER A 91 -7.03 11.07 9.81
CA SER A 91 -5.82 10.26 9.96
C SER A 91 -5.74 9.12 8.94
N GLY A 92 -6.85 8.45 8.64
CA GLY A 92 -6.85 7.37 7.66
C GLY A 92 -6.58 7.86 6.23
N VAL A 93 -7.09 9.03 5.85
CA VAL A 93 -6.75 9.64 4.55
C VAL A 93 -5.26 9.97 4.47
N ALA A 94 -4.68 10.53 5.55
CA ALA A 94 -3.25 10.80 5.59
C ALA A 94 -2.40 9.52 5.44
N ILE A 95 -2.79 8.43 6.12
CA ILE A 95 -2.14 7.12 5.99
C ILE A 95 -2.26 6.58 4.57
N ILE A 96 -3.44 6.65 3.96
CA ILE A 96 -3.65 6.18 2.57
C ILE A 96 -2.76 6.98 1.61
N MET A 97 -2.71 8.30 1.74
CA MET A 97 -1.84 9.14 0.90
C MET A 97 -0.36 8.80 1.10
N ALA A 98 0.08 8.56 2.34
CA ALA A 98 1.45 8.16 2.63
C ALA A 98 1.79 6.80 2.00
N LEU A 99 0.89 5.82 2.05
CA LEU A 99 1.07 4.52 1.41
C LEU A 99 1.16 4.64 -0.11
N VAL A 100 0.26 5.41 -0.73
CA VAL A 100 0.29 5.65 -2.19
C VAL A 100 1.60 6.33 -2.59
N ALA A 101 2.05 7.34 -1.83
CA ALA A 101 3.32 8.00 -2.08
C ALA A 101 4.51 7.05 -1.91
N TYR A 102 4.51 6.21 -0.88
CA TYR A 102 5.53 5.19 -0.64
C TYR A 102 5.64 4.24 -1.83
N PHE A 103 4.53 3.63 -2.26
CA PHE A 103 4.54 2.70 -3.39
C PHE A 103 4.96 3.38 -4.69
N ALA A 104 4.52 4.62 -4.95
CA ALA A 104 4.94 5.37 -6.13
C ALA A 104 6.45 5.65 -6.15
N VAL A 105 7.04 5.98 -4.99
CA VAL A 105 8.50 6.16 -4.87
C VAL A 105 9.21 4.83 -5.08
N GLU A 106 8.74 3.74 -4.48
CA GLU A 106 9.35 2.43 -4.61
C GLU A 106 9.39 1.97 -6.08
N THR A 107 8.27 2.06 -6.80
CA THR A 107 8.20 1.73 -8.25
C THR A 107 9.20 2.54 -9.07
N TYR A 108 9.30 3.85 -8.82
CA TYR A 108 10.25 4.71 -9.51
C TYR A 108 11.72 4.36 -9.20
N MET A 109 12.02 3.98 -7.97
CA MET A 109 13.35 3.57 -7.55
C MET A 109 13.75 2.21 -8.14
N ASP A 110 12.80 1.29 -8.26
CA ASP A 110 13.02 -0.03 -8.85
C ASP A 110 13.32 0.08 -10.35
N GLU A 111 12.59 0.90 -11.11
CA GLU A 111 12.89 1.18 -12.52
C GLU A 111 14.31 1.75 -12.69
N GLN A 112 14.71 2.72 -11.85
CA GLN A 112 16.07 3.27 -11.91
C GLN A 112 17.14 2.26 -11.53
N ARG A 113 16.86 1.39 -10.55
CA ARG A 113 17.78 0.34 -10.14
C ARG A 113 17.97 -0.69 -11.24
N PHE A 114 16.88 -1.10 -11.88
CA PHE A 114 16.89 -2.01 -13.01
C PHE A 114 17.74 -1.46 -14.16
N GLU A 115 17.48 -0.23 -14.60
CA GLU A 115 18.26 0.42 -15.67
C GLU A 115 19.74 0.54 -15.31
N LYS A 116 20.04 0.87 -14.05
CA LYS A 116 21.41 0.91 -13.56
C LYS A 116 22.09 -0.46 -13.65
N TYR A 117 21.45 -1.52 -13.19
CA TYR A 117 22.04 -2.86 -13.21
C TYR A 117 22.17 -3.43 -14.62
N LEU A 118 21.29 -3.04 -15.53
CA LEU A 118 21.38 -3.44 -16.94
C LEU A 118 22.49 -2.71 -17.71
N THR A 119 22.76 -1.44 -17.35
CA THR A 119 23.80 -0.62 -17.99
C THR A 119 25.18 -0.82 -17.38
N GLU A 120 25.25 -1.14 -16.09
CA GLU A 120 26.47 -1.41 -15.33
C GLU A 120 26.35 -2.78 -14.64
N PRO A 121 26.37 -3.90 -15.39
CA PRO A 121 26.26 -5.23 -14.80
C PRO A 121 27.47 -5.52 -13.90
N GLU A 122 27.26 -6.29 -12.84
CA GLU A 122 28.30 -6.80 -11.95
C GLU A 122 28.24 -8.34 -11.85
N VAL A 123 29.39 -8.95 -11.57
CA VAL A 123 29.45 -10.40 -11.34
C VAL A 123 28.59 -10.73 -10.11
N ASN A 124 27.79 -11.78 -10.22
CA ASN A 124 26.74 -12.20 -9.29
C ASN A 124 25.44 -11.38 -9.31
N ASP A 125 25.21 -10.52 -10.30
CA ASP A 125 23.86 -10.02 -10.57
C ASP A 125 22.94 -11.19 -10.97
N ILE A 126 21.71 -11.18 -10.45
CA ILE A 126 20.68 -12.21 -10.68
C ILE A 126 19.56 -11.61 -11.51
N TYR A 127 19.30 -12.21 -12.66
CA TYR A 127 18.32 -11.79 -13.64
C TYR A 127 17.13 -12.73 -13.54
N TYR A 128 15.95 -12.19 -13.26
CA TYR A 128 14.72 -12.96 -13.18
C TYR A 128 14.04 -12.98 -14.54
N LEU A 129 13.92 -14.16 -15.10
CA LEU A 129 13.23 -14.39 -16.35
C LEU A 129 11.81 -14.87 -16.12
N TYR A 130 10.92 -14.52 -17.03
CA TYR A 130 9.53 -14.96 -17.07
C TYR A 130 9.17 -15.47 -18.46
N ASP A 131 8.88 -16.76 -18.56
CA ASP A 131 8.43 -17.39 -19.79
C ASP A 131 6.89 -17.45 -19.83
N LYS A 132 6.30 -16.72 -20.77
CA LYS A 132 4.84 -16.69 -20.98
C LYS A 132 4.32 -18.00 -21.56
N ASP A 133 5.14 -18.64 -22.40
CA ASP A 133 4.80 -19.81 -23.21
C ASP A 133 5.03 -21.13 -22.43
N GLU A 134 5.72 -21.07 -21.30
CA GLU A 134 5.85 -22.19 -20.36
C GLU A 134 4.45 -22.73 -19.97
N PRO A 135 4.13 -23.99 -20.31
CA PRO A 135 2.81 -24.57 -20.10
C PRO A 135 2.53 -24.88 -18.63
N THR A 136 3.56 -24.98 -17.80
CA THR A 136 3.42 -25.21 -16.35
C THR A 136 3.19 -23.91 -15.58
N GLU A 137 2.95 -24.03 -14.27
CA GLU A 137 2.90 -22.88 -13.36
C GLU A 137 4.28 -22.28 -13.05
N TYR A 138 5.36 -22.99 -13.40
CA TYR A 138 6.75 -22.66 -13.06
C TYR A 138 7.39 -21.75 -14.10
N LYS A 139 6.80 -20.57 -14.29
CA LYS A 139 7.13 -19.62 -15.36
C LYS A 139 8.38 -18.77 -15.11
N TYR A 140 8.91 -18.77 -13.90
CA TYR A 140 10.07 -17.98 -13.53
C TYR A 140 11.34 -18.82 -13.51
N SER A 141 12.42 -18.29 -14.05
CA SER A 141 13.77 -18.86 -13.96
C SER A 141 14.78 -17.74 -13.68
N LEU A 142 16.01 -18.12 -13.30
CA LEU A 142 17.03 -17.18 -12.89
C LEU A 142 18.31 -17.39 -13.70
N LEU A 143 18.96 -16.29 -14.06
CA LEU A 143 20.30 -16.26 -14.63
C LEU A 143 21.24 -15.49 -13.71
N LYS A 144 22.40 -16.05 -13.38
CA LYS A 144 23.45 -15.38 -12.62
C LYS A 144 24.58 -14.94 -13.52
N VAL A 145 25.00 -13.69 -13.43
CA VAL A 145 26.19 -13.18 -14.13
C VAL A 145 27.45 -13.80 -13.53
N ILE A 146 28.26 -14.44 -14.36
CA ILE A 146 29.53 -15.05 -13.95
C ILE A 146 30.75 -14.31 -14.51
N ASP A 147 30.63 -13.64 -15.65
CA ASP A 147 31.68 -12.83 -16.26
C ASP A 147 31.10 -11.70 -17.10
N ILE A 148 31.86 -10.61 -17.26
CA ILE A 148 31.45 -9.39 -17.97
C ILE A 148 32.46 -9.07 -19.06
N ARG A 149 31.96 -8.85 -20.27
CA ARG A 149 32.72 -8.43 -21.45
C ARG A 149 32.26 -7.03 -21.87
N GLU A 150 32.88 -6.46 -22.90
CA GLU A 150 32.58 -5.08 -23.33
C GLU A 150 31.11 -4.88 -23.76
N ASP A 151 30.50 -5.85 -24.43
CA ASP A 151 29.15 -5.74 -25.01
C ASP A 151 28.21 -6.90 -24.62
N SER A 152 28.70 -7.81 -23.79
CA SER A 152 28.07 -9.08 -23.49
C SER A 152 28.41 -9.55 -22.07
N ILE A 153 27.54 -10.39 -21.53
CA ILE A 153 27.72 -11.02 -20.23
C ILE A 153 27.61 -12.53 -20.38
N ASP A 154 28.43 -13.25 -19.64
CA ASP A 154 28.30 -14.69 -19.48
C ASP A 154 27.44 -14.96 -18.26
N VAL A 155 26.40 -15.77 -18.43
CA VAL A 155 25.41 -16.06 -17.40
C VAL A 155 25.23 -17.56 -17.22
N SER A 156 25.03 -17.97 -15.97
CA SER A 156 24.73 -19.34 -15.58
C SER A 156 23.23 -19.46 -15.24
N PRO A 157 22.51 -20.44 -15.81
CA PRO A 157 21.11 -20.69 -15.48
C PRO A 157 20.95 -21.42 -14.14
N ASN A 158 19.85 -21.17 -13.45
CA ASN A 158 19.48 -21.96 -12.28
C ASN A 158 18.82 -23.30 -12.67
N SER A 159 18.75 -24.25 -11.73
CA SER A 159 18.16 -25.57 -12.00
C SER A 159 16.64 -25.63 -11.98
N PHE A 160 15.98 -24.73 -11.27
CA PHE A 160 14.55 -24.86 -10.97
C PHE A 160 13.71 -23.79 -11.69
N GLY A 161 12.50 -24.17 -12.09
CA GLY A 161 11.45 -23.21 -12.40
C GLY A 161 10.66 -22.85 -11.14
N TYR A 162 10.20 -21.61 -11.05
CA TYR A 162 9.41 -21.09 -9.94
C TYR A 162 8.08 -20.52 -10.42
N ASN A 163 7.06 -20.54 -9.59
CA ASN A 163 5.76 -19.89 -9.86
C ASN A 163 5.69 -18.44 -9.32
N TYR A 164 6.80 -17.92 -8.78
CA TYR A 164 7.01 -16.54 -8.33
C TYR A 164 8.50 -16.17 -8.46
N GLU A 165 8.87 -14.91 -8.19
CA GLU A 165 10.28 -14.49 -8.09
C GLU A 165 10.85 -14.88 -6.71
N PRO A 166 11.69 -15.93 -6.58
CA PRO A 166 12.19 -16.35 -5.29
C PRO A 166 13.23 -15.38 -4.72
N ALA A 167 13.05 -14.98 -3.45
CA ALA A 167 14.09 -14.25 -2.71
C ALA A 167 15.17 -15.18 -2.12
N VAL A 168 14.83 -16.46 -1.93
CA VAL A 168 15.71 -17.50 -1.37
C VAL A 168 15.59 -18.73 -2.27
N LEU A 169 16.71 -19.31 -2.68
CA LEU A 169 16.69 -20.55 -3.46
C LEU A 169 16.36 -21.77 -2.58
N MET A 170 15.66 -22.76 -3.15
CA MET A 170 15.38 -24.02 -2.44
C MET A 170 16.66 -24.78 -2.10
N GLU A 171 16.67 -25.61 -1.06
CA GLU A 171 17.89 -26.30 -0.58
C GLU A 171 18.62 -27.13 -1.66
N ASP A 172 17.89 -27.66 -2.65
CA ASP A 172 18.46 -28.43 -3.75
C ASP A 172 18.68 -27.61 -5.05
N ASP A 173 18.32 -26.33 -5.08
CA ASP A 173 18.50 -25.46 -6.25
C ASP A 173 19.85 -24.73 -6.23
N GLY A 174 20.36 -24.42 -7.41
CA GLY A 174 21.59 -23.65 -7.59
C GLY A 174 21.80 -23.29 -9.05
N PHE A 175 22.95 -22.67 -9.33
CA PHE A 175 23.34 -22.27 -10.67
C PHE A 175 24.26 -23.29 -11.30
N TYR A 176 23.97 -23.74 -12.52
CA TYR A 176 24.77 -24.76 -13.18
C TYR A 176 26.20 -24.26 -13.49
N ASP A 177 27.17 -25.16 -13.52
CA ASP A 177 28.55 -24.90 -13.96
C ASP A 177 28.71 -24.78 -15.49
N VAL A 178 27.60 -24.52 -16.20
CA VAL A 178 27.56 -24.14 -17.62
C VAL A 178 27.15 -22.69 -17.76
N TYR A 179 27.48 -22.09 -18.90
CA TYR A 179 27.16 -20.70 -19.17
C TYR A 179 26.72 -20.47 -20.60
N PHE A 180 25.96 -19.41 -20.77
CA PHE A 180 25.56 -18.85 -22.05
C PHE A 180 25.99 -17.39 -22.11
N THR A 181 26.24 -16.89 -23.31
CA THR A 181 26.57 -15.48 -23.52
C THR A 181 25.34 -14.74 -24.03
N TYR A 182 24.99 -13.63 -23.37
CA TYR A 182 23.96 -12.70 -23.83
C TYR A 182 24.59 -11.35 -24.15
N HIS A 183 24.21 -10.77 -25.28
CA HIS A 183 24.53 -9.37 -25.57
C HIS A 183 23.63 -8.45 -24.75
N ILE A 184 24.15 -7.30 -24.31
CA ILE A 184 23.39 -6.32 -23.50
C ILE A 184 22.13 -5.86 -24.24
N ASP A 185 22.21 -5.70 -25.56
CA ASP A 185 21.04 -5.32 -26.37
C ASP A 185 19.96 -6.41 -26.44
N GLN A 186 20.33 -7.70 -26.35
CA GLN A 186 19.36 -8.79 -26.24
C GLN A 186 18.61 -8.71 -24.91
N LEU A 187 19.31 -8.45 -23.80
CA LEU A 187 18.69 -8.33 -22.48
C LEU A 187 17.74 -7.13 -22.39
N ARG A 188 18.08 -6.02 -23.06
CA ARG A 188 17.18 -4.87 -23.21
C ARG A 188 15.91 -5.23 -23.99
N GLU A 189 16.03 -6.05 -25.03
CA GLU A 189 14.85 -6.49 -25.79
C GLU A 189 13.99 -7.45 -24.96
N MET A 190 14.61 -8.38 -24.24
CA MET A 190 13.91 -9.27 -23.30
C MET A 190 13.16 -8.47 -22.23
N HIS A 191 13.70 -7.34 -21.78
CA HIS A 191 12.96 -6.47 -20.86
C HIS A 191 11.71 -5.87 -21.51
N LYS A 192 11.82 -5.36 -22.75
CA LYS A 192 10.68 -4.81 -23.49
C LYS A 192 9.60 -5.86 -23.80
N THR A 193 10.00 -7.12 -24.05
CA THR A 193 9.07 -8.23 -24.30
C THR A 193 8.51 -8.84 -23.02
N ASP A 194 8.84 -8.28 -21.86
CA ASP A 194 8.40 -8.72 -20.54
C ASP A 194 8.95 -10.11 -20.15
N GLU A 195 10.04 -10.55 -20.79
CA GLU A 195 10.78 -11.78 -20.50
C GLU A 195 11.82 -11.58 -19.40
N LEU A 196 12.48 -10.43 -19.34
CA LEU A 196 13.36 -10.04 -18.23
C LEU A 196 12.58 -9.13 -17.27
N LYS A 197 12.22 -9.66 -16.09
CA LYS A 197 11.35 -9.00 -15.13
C LYS A 197 12.08 -8.08 -14.16
N SER A 198 13.15 -8.56 -13.59
CA SER A 198 13.89 -7.83 -12.57
C SER A 198 15.35 -8.25 -12.56
N VAL A 199 16.20 -7.37 -12.01
CA VAL A 199 17.61 -7.64 -11.77
C VAL A 199 17.92 -7.31 -10.31
N VAL A 200 18.56 -8.25 -9.62
CA VAL A 200 18.95 -8.12 -8.22
C VAL A 200 20.45 -8.30 -8.10
N ARG A 201 21.12 -7.30 -7.52
CA ARG A 201 22.52 -7.37 -7.14
C ARG A 201 22.65 -7.98 -5.76
N LEU A 202 23.38 -9.09 -5.63
CA LEU A 202 23.59 -9.75 -4.34
C LEU A 202 24.40 -8.85 -3.40
N GLY A 203 23.91 -8.76 -2.15
CA GLY A 203 24.63 -8.10 -1.06
C GLY A 203 25.54 -9.08 -0.31
N SER A 204 25.74 -8.84 0.99
CA SER A 204 26.53 -9.72 1.86
C SER A 204 25.85 -11.05 2.20
N GLU A 205 24.52 -11.09 2.17
CA GLU A 205 23.75 -12.31 2.38
C GLU A 205 23.28 -12.84 1.02
N THR A 206 23.67 -14.07 0.68
CA THR A 206 23.46 -14.64 -0.65
C THR A 206 22.17 -15.44 -0.78
N MET A 207 21.57 -15.87 0.34
CA MET A 207 20.31 -16.62 0.37
C MET A 207 20.28 -17.83 -0.60
N GLY A 208 21.43 -18.50 -0.76
CA GLY A 208 21.60 -19.65 -1.64
C GLY A 208 21.87 -19.29 -3.11
N MET A 209 21.81 -18.01 -3.49
CA MET A 209 22.04 -17.52 -4.86
C MET A 209 23.51 -17.62 -5.30
N ASP A 210 24.42 -17.89 -4.38
CA ASP A 210 25.83 -18.15 -4.65
C ASP A 210 26.12 -19.61 -5.00
N ARG A 211 25.19 -20.54 -4.72
CA ARG A 211 25.42 -21.98 -4.92
C ARG A 211 25.63 -22.32 -6.39
N VAL A 212 26.55 -23.24 -6.61
CA VAL A 212 26.88 -23.80 -7.92
C VAL A 212 26.64 -25.29 -7.87
N ILE A 213 26.01 -25.82 -8.91
CA ILE A 213 25.70 -27.24 -9.09
C ILE A 213 26.32 -27.74 -10.40
N THR A 214 26.73 -29.00 -10.42
CA THR A 214 27.30 -29.61 -11.63
C THR A 214 26.19 -29.95 -12.61
N TYR A 215 26.35 -29.51 -13.86
CA TYR A 215 25.45 -29.87 -14.94
C TYR A 215 25.67 -31.33 -15.33
N ASN A 216 24.63 -32.16 -15.18
CA ASN A 216 24.60 -33.52 -15.72
C ASN A 216 23.64 -33.57 -16.92
N PRO A 217 24.12 -33.87 -18.14
CA PRO A 217 23.28 -33.95 -19.34
C PRO A 217 22.09 -34.91 -19.21
N GLU A 218 22.23 -35.97 -18.40
CA GLU A 218 21.18 -36.98 -18.19
C GLU A 218 19.95 -36.43 -17.43
N ASP A 219 20.07 -35.30 -16.74
CA ASP A 219 18.99 -34.68 -15.96
C ASP A 219 17.88 -34.08 -16.85
N PHE A 220 18.18 -33.85 -18.13
CA PHE A 220 17.26 -33.28 -19.13
C PHE A 220 16.76 -34.31 -20.16
N GLU A 221 17.34 -35.52 -20.22
CA GLU A 221 16.93 -36.56 -21.18
C GLU A 221 15.70 -37.37 -20.73
N ASN A 222 15.27 -37.24 -19.48
CA ASN A 222 14.14 -37.99 -18.90
C ASN A 222 12.88 -37.14 -18.62
N LYS A 223 12.76 -35.94 -19.20
CA LYS A 223 11.55 -35.09 -19.12
C LYS A 223 10.80 -35.00 -20.44
#